data_AF-A0A5A9F7M3-F1
#
_entry.id   AF-A0A5A9F7M3-F1
#
_cell.length_a   1.000
_cell.length_b   1.000
_cell.length_c   1.000
_cell.angle_alpha   90.00
_cell.angle_beta   90.00
_cell.angle_gamma   90.00
#
_symmetry.space_group_name_H-M   'P 1'
#
loop_
_entity.id
_entity.type
_entity.pdbx_description
1 polymer ?
#
loop_
_entity_poly.entity_id
_entity_poly.type
_entity_poly.pdbx_seq_one_letter_code
_entity_poly.pdbx_strand_id
1 'polypeptide(L)'
;MSLASAAATSGPSPMPRHSRAKSVPSPLVSRCLAETGPLKPRNVVVDGHRTSMRLEQGMWDALTEICAREGMSVHSLCTVIKNKIDADQAETPPSGEITLTSAIRAFALRYFREAEAIAIPENGIRQGKDHLESSDPCTG
;
A
#
# COMPACT_ATOMS: atom_id res chain seq x y z
N MET A 1 -0.56 -33.40 74.61
CA MET A 1 -1.07 -34.22 73.47
C MET A 1 -2.15 -33.36 72.81
N SER A 2 -2.18 -32.95 71.55
CA SER A 2 -1.45 -33.20 70.30
C SER A 2 -1.81 -32.00 69.38
N LEU A 3 -0.87 -31.11 69.03
CA LEU A 3 -0.22 -30.93 67.72
C LEU A 3 -1.10 -30.88 66.45
N ALA A 4 -0.89 -29.76 65.71
CA ALA A 4 -0.94 -29.54 64.25
C ALA A 4 -2.33 -29.61 63.56
N SER A 5 -2.64 -28.84 62.51
CA SER A 5 -1.78 -28.38 61.41
C SER A 5 -2.44 -27.21 60.68
N ALA A 6 -1.69 -26.13 60.44
CA ALA A 6 -2.09 -25.05 59.54
C ALA A 6 -1.61 -25.39 58.12
N ALA A 7 -2.57 -25.68 57.22
CA ALA A 7 -2.27 -25.88 55.80
C ALA A 7 -2.21 -24.51 55.10
N ALA A 8 -0.99 -24.02 54.87
CA ALA A 8 -0.76 -22.88 53.99
C ALA A 8 -0.97 -23.31 52.52
N THR A 9 -2.07 -22.86 51.91
CA THR A 9 -2.25 -22.92 50.46
C THR A 9 -1.31 -21.91 49.80
N SER A 10 -0.32 -22.40 49.09
CA SER A 10 0.53 -21.61 48.20
C SER A 10 -0.24 -21.26 46.94
N GLY A 11 -0.63 -19.98 46.80
CA GLY A 11 -1.15 -19.46 45.54
C GLY A 11 -0.07 -19.47 44.45
N PRO A 12 -0.44 -19.65 43.16
CA PRO A 12 0.51 -19.66 42.06
C PRO A 12 1.22 -18.30 41.92
N SER A 13 2.55 -18.37 41.82
CA SER A 13 3.44 -17.22 41.64
C SER A 13 3.13 -16.49 40.32
N PRO A 14 3.06 -15.15 40.28
CA PRO A 14 2.78 -14.40 39.06
C PRO A 14 3.95 -14.55 38.06
N MET A 15 3.65 -15.09 36.88
CA MET A 15 4.60 -15.17 35.76
C MET A 15 5.06 -13.75 35.37
N PRO A 16 6.36 -13.52 35.12
CA PRO A 16 6.83 -12.24 34.63
C PRO A 16 6.21 -11.97 33.26
N ARG A 17 5.41 -10.91 33.15
CA ARG A 17 4.99 -10.38 31.85
C ARG A 17 6.26 -9.93 31.14
N HIS A 18 6.75 -10.73 30.20
CA HIS A 18 7.79 -10.30 29.28
C HIS A 18 7.35 -8.95 28.71
N SER A 19 8.08 -7.88 29.06
CA SER A 19 7.81 -6.57 28.50
C SER A 19 7.98 -6.70 27.00
N ARG A 20 6.89 -6.57 26.24
CA ARG A 20 6.94 -6.49 24.78
C ARG A 20 7.85 -5.31 24.46
N ALA A 21 9.10 -5.58 24.12
CA ALA A 21 10.04 -4.57 23.71
C ALA A 21 9.36 -3.77 22.59
N LYS A 22 9.13 -2.48 22.81
CA LYS A 22 8.55 -1.61 21.80
C LYS A 22 9.58 -1.55 20.67
N SER A 23 9.32 -2.28 19.59
CA SER A 23 10.19 -2.27 18.41
C SER A 23 10.22 -0.86 17.84
N VAL A 24 11.41 -0.26 17.76
CA VAL A 24 11.60 1.03 17.11
C VAL A 24 11.30 0.85 15.61
N PRO A 25 10.48 1.72 14.98
CA PRO A 25 10.20 1.63 13.55
C PRO A 25 11.49 1.81 12.73
N SER A 26 11.55 1.23 11.53
CA SER A 26 12.67 1.45 10.61
C SER A 26 12.78 2.93 10.23
N PRO A 27 13.96 3.41 9.77
CA PRO A 27 14.14 4.80 9.33
C PRO A 27 13.16 5.22 8.23
N LEU A 28 12.82 4.30 7.31
CA LEU A 28 11.84 4.55 6.25
C LEU A 28 10.44 4.74 6.82
N VAL A 29 10.00 3.85 7.72
CA VAL A 29 8.69 3.98 8.37
C VAL A 29 8.61 5.29 9.16
N SER A 30 9.67 5.66 9.87
CA SER A 30 9.73 6.91 10.63
C SER A 30 9.59 8.15 9.74
N ARG A 31 10.22 8.13 8.56
CA ARG A 31 10.11 9.21 7.57
C ARG A 31 8.69 9.30 7.00
N CYS A 32 8.11 8.19 6.56
CA CYS A 32 6.74 8.17 6.03
C CYS A 32 5.72 8.64 7.08
N LEU A 33 5.93 8.28 8.37
CA LEU A 33 5.09 8.77 9.45
C LEU A 33 5.23 10.29 9.66
N ALA A 34 6.43 10.86 9.50
CA ALA A 34 6.62 12.31 9.59
C ALA A 34 5.87 13.09 8.50
N GLU A 35 5.57 12.44 7.36
CA GLU A 35 4.83 13.02 6.24
C GLU A 35 3.30 12.95 6.41
N THR A 36 2.80 12.25 7.44
CA THR A 36 1.36 12.16 7.75
C THR A 36 0.86 13.42 8.48
N GLY A 37 0.87 14.54 7.76
CA GLY A 37 0.34 15.82 8.23
C GLY A 37 -1.18 15.97 8.07
N PRO A 38 -1.77 17.06 8.60
CA PRO A 38 -3.20 17.34 8.44
C PRO A 38 -3.58 17.56 6.97
N LEU A 39 -4.83 17.24 6.62
CA LEU A 39 -5.36 17.44 5.26
C LEU A 39 -5.36 18.91 4.87
N LYS A 40 -4.80 19.21 3.70
CA LYS A 40 -4.77 20.52 3.05
C LYS A 40 -5.89 20.61 2.01
N PRO A 41 -6.80 21.60 2.13
CA PRO A 41 -7.82 21.84 1.12
C PRO A 41 -7.21 22.49 -0.14
N ARG A 42 -7.63 22.05 -1.32
CA ARG A 42 -7.38 22.73 -2.60
C ARG A 42 -8.62 22.63 -3.49
N ASN A 43 -8.77 23.61 -4.37
CA ASN A 43 -9.82 23.60 -5.38
C ASN A 43 -9.23 23.12 -6.70
N VAL A 44 -9.91 22.16 -7.32
CA VAL A 44 -9.59 21.64 -8.65
C VAL A 44 -10.82 21.75 -9.55
N VAL A 45 -10.62 21.91 -10.85
CA VAL A 45 -11.70 21.79 -11.83
C VAL A 45 -11.76 20.34 -12.29
N VAL A 46 -12.94 19.73 -12.21
CA VAL A 46 -13.23 18.35 -12.61
C VAL A 46 -14.40 18.42 -13.57
N ASP A 47 -14.19 18.04 -14.83
CA ASP A 47 -15.21 18.12 -15.88
C ASP A 47 -15.90 19.51 -15.95
N GLY A 48 -15.11 20.59 -15.87
CA GLY A 48 -15.62 21.96 -15.87
C GLY A 48 -16.22 22.43 -14.52
N HIS A 49 -16.43 21.54 -13.56
CA HIS A 49 -16.98 21.87 -12.24
C HIS A 49 -15.87 22.10 -11.19
N ARG A 50 -15.97 23.22 -10.45
CA ARG A 50 -15.10 23.46 -9.30
C ARG A 50 -15.41 22.47 -8.18
N THR A 51 -14.41 21.68 -7.83
CA THR A 51 -14.46 20.65 -6.78
C THR A 51 -13.43 20.99 -5.70
N SER A 52 -13.89 21.10 -4.45
CA SER A 52 -13.00 21.26 -3.30
C SER A 52 -12.60 19.90 -2.75
N MET A 53 -11.30 19.68 -2.57
CA MET A 53 -10.73 18.41 -2.12
C MET A 53 -9.76 18.62 -0.97
N ARG A 54 -9.71 17.69 -0.03
CA ARG A 54 -8.78 17.71 1.11
C ARG A 54 -7.88 16.47 1.07
N LEU A 55 -6.59 16.68 0.91
CA LEU A 55 -5.56 15.62 0.89
C LEU A 55 -4.37 16.00 1.76
N GLU A 56 -3.62 15.00 2.21
CA GLU A 56 -2.32 15.16 2.87
C GLU A 56 -1.36 15.93 1.94
N GLN A 57 -0.40 16.66 2.51
CA GLN A 57 0.58 17.41 1.70
C GLN A 57 1.35 16.48 0.75
N GLY A 58 1.87 15.36 1.25
CA GLY A 58 2.59 14.38 0.42
C GLY A 58 1.73 13.79 -0.71
N MET A 59 0.40 13.73 -0.55
CA MET A 59 -0.48 13.29 -1.62
C MET A 59 -0.64 14.36 -2.71
N TRP A 60 -0.68 15.65 -2.36
CA TRP A 60 -0.65 16.72 -3.36
C TRP A 60 0.68 16.75 -4.13
N ASP A 61 1.78 16.50 -3.44
CA ASP A 61 3.11 16.46 -4.03
C ASP A 61 3.21 15.26 -4.99
N ALA A 62 2.73 14.08 -4.56
CA ALA A 62 2.59 12.89 -5.40
C ALA A 62 1.78 13.15 -6.68
N LEU A 63 0.63 13.83 -6.58
CA LEU A 63 -0.16 14.18 -7.77
C LEU A 63 0.57 15.14 -8.71
N THR A 64 1.33 16.08 -8.15
CA THR A 64 2.13 17.02 -8.95
C THR A 64 3.23 16.28 -9.70
N GLU A 65 3.88 15.31 -9.06
CA GLU A 65 4.89 14.47 -9.68
C GLU A 65 4.31 13.59 -10.80
N ILE A 66 3.17 12.94 -10.56
CA ILE A 66 2.47 12.15 -11.59
C ILE A 66 2.13 13.03 -12.79
N CYS A 67 1.56 14.21 -12.54
CA CYS A 67 1.22 15.17 -13.58
C CYS A 67 2.44 15.60 -14.41
N ALA A 68 3.58 15.83 -13.76
CA ALA A 68 4.82 16.16 -14.44
C ALA A 68 5.36 15.00 -15.30
N ARG A 69 5.27 13.76 -14.80
CA ARG A 69 5.68 12.54 -15.53
C ARG A 69 4.82 12.28 -16.77
N GLU A 70 3.51 12.51 -16.65
CA GLU A 70 2.53 12.23 -17.71
C GLU A 70 2.26 13.43 -18.64
N GLY A 71 2.84 14.60 -18.36
CA GLY A 71 2.56 15.82 -19.13
C GLY A 71 1.10 16.29 -19.00
N MET A 72 0.47 16.03 -17.86
CA MET A 72 -0.94 16.34 -17.59
C MET A 72 -1.09 17.42 -16.53
N SER A 73 -2.26 18.08 -16.50
CA SER A 73 -2.63 18.93 -15.36
C SER A 73 -3.35 18.13 -14.29
N VAL A 74 -3.29 18.60 -13.03
CA VAL A 74 -4.05 18.00 -11.91
C VAL A 74 -5.56 17.98 -12.22
N HIS A 75 -6.08 19.02 -12.89
CA HIS A 75 -7.49 19.09 -13.30
C HIS A 75 -7.86 17.98 -14.29
N SER A 76 -7.02 17.78 -15.30
CA SER A 76 -7.19 16.72 -16.31
C SER A 76 -7.12 15.34 -15.66
N LEU A 77 -6.14 15.12 -14.78
CA LEU A 77 -5.98 13.86 -14.05
C LEU A 77 -7.20 13.56 -13.17
N CYS A 78 -7.69 14.53 -12.40
CA CYS A 78 -8.90 14.36 -11.59
C CYS A 78 -10.13 14.05 -12.45
N THR A 79 -10.26 14.68 -13.62
CA THR A 79 -11.35 14.42 -14.57
C THR A 79 -11.30 13.00 -15.11
N VAL A 80 -10.12 12.50 -15.52
CA VAL A 80 -9.95 11.12 -15.98
C VAL A 80 -10.34 10.12 -14.90
N ILE A 81 -9.91 10.34 -13.66
CA ILE A 81 -10.25 9.47 -12.52
C ILE A 81 -11.76 9.51 -12.25
N LYS A 82 -12.39 10.68 -12.27
CA LYS A 82 -13.85 10.82 -12.08
C LYS A 82 -14.63 10.06 -13.16
N ASN A 83 -14.25 10.20 -14.42
CA ASN A 83 -14.90 9.51 -15.52
C ASN A 83 -14.81 7.99 -15.39
N LYS A 84 -13.68 7.46 -14.88
CA LYS A 84 -13.54 6.03 -14.59
C LYS A 84 -14.49 5.56 -13.49
N ILE A 85 -14.63 6.34 -12.41
CA ILE A 85 -15.56 6.04 -11.32
C ILE A 85 -17.00 5.99 -11.87
N ASP A 86 -17.39 6.97 -12.67
CA ASP A 86 -18.74 7.07 -13.23
C ASP A 86 -19.06 5.91 -14.16
N ALA A 87 -18.10 5.52 -15.01
CA ALA A 87 -18.24 4.36 -15.87
C ALA A 87 -18.40 3.05 -15.06
N ASP A 88 -17.60 2.86 -14.02
CA ASP A 88 -17.67 1.65 -13.18
C ASP A 88 -18.99 1.56 -12.40
N GLN A 89 -19.49 2.69 -11.92
CA GLN A 89 -20.76 2.77 -11.19
C GLN A 89 -21.97 2.54 -12.10
N ALA A 90 -21.88 2.89 -13.38
CA ALA A 90 -22.95 2.65 -14.36
C ALA A 90 -23.12 1.16 -14.69
N GLU A 91 -22.01 0.41 -14.75
CA GLU A 91 -22.01 -1.01 -15.13
C GLU A 91 -22.36 -1.95 -13.96
N THR A 92 -21.98 -1.62 -12.73
CA THR A 92 -22.30 -2.43 -11.55
C THR A 92 -22.37 -1.52 -10.33
N PRO A 93 -23.56 -1.22 -9.78
CA PRO A 93 -23.67 -0.37 -8.60
C PRO A 93 -22.96 -1.08 -7.42
N PRO A 94 -21.81 -0.58 -6.96
CA PRO A 94 -21.07 -1.24 -5.91
C PRO A 94 -21.82 -1.10 -4.58
N SER A 95 -21.53 -2.00 -3.63
CA SER A 95 -22.05 -1.96 -2.26
C SER A 95 -21.53 -0.78 -1.41
N GLY A 96 -20.98 0.27 -2.04
CA GLY A 96 -20.50 1.49 -1.41
C GLY A 96 -20.09 2.56 -2.42
N GLU A 97 -20.22 3.83 -2.04
CA GLU A 97 -19.88 4.99 -2.88
C GLU A 97 -18.36 5.21 -2.96
N ILE A 98 -17.79 5.11 -4.17
CA ILE A 98 -16.39 5.47 -4.41
C ILE A 98 -16.30 6.99 -4.58
N THR A 99 -15.71 7.67 -3.59
CA THR A 99 -15.48 9.12 -3.69
C THR A 99 -14.25 9.43 -4.56
N LEU A 100 -14.23 10.60 -5.20
CA LEU A 100 -13.07 11.07 -5.95
C LEU A 100 -11.81 11.12 -5.09
N THR A 101 -11.91 11.56 -3.83
CA THR A 101 -10.78 11.67 -2.91
C THR A 101 -10.16 10.30 -2.59
N SER A 102 -10.99 9.29 -2.28
CA SER A 102 -10.48 7.93 -2.03
C SER A 102 -9.88 7.31 -3.29
N ALA A 103 -10.50 7.53 -4.45
CA ALA A 103 -10.01 7.03 -5.73
C ALA A 103 -8.65 7.65 -6.09
N ILE A 104 -8.48 8.95 -5.87
CA ILE A 104 -7.20 9.65 -6.11
C ILE A 104 -6.07 9.07 -5.26
N ARG A 105 -6.31 8.80 -3.97
CA ARG A 105 -5.29 8.18 -3.10
C ARG A 105 -4.90 6.79 -3.59
N ALA A 106 -5.88 5.96 -3.93
CA ALA A 106 -5.64 4.62 -4.45
C ALA A 106 -4.92 4.65 -5.80
N PHE A 107 -5.31 5.56 -6.68
CA PHE A 107 -4.69 5.79 -7.98
C PHE A 107 -3.20 6.15 -7.82
N ALA A 108 -2.88 7.15 -6.98
CA ALA A 108 -1.49 7.57 -6.78
C ALA A 108 -0.62 6.43 -6.25
N LEU A 109 -1.11 5.68 -5.26
CA LEU A 109 -0.41 4.50 -4.73
C LEU A 109 -0.15 3.46 -5.83
N ARG A 110 -1.16 3.16 -6.65
CA ARG A 110 -1.03 2.18 -7.73
C ARG A 110 -0.06 2.67 -8.80
N TYR A 111 -0.16 3.93 -9.20
CA TYR A 111 0.71 4.53 -10.21
C TYR A 111 2.19 4.36 -9.85
N PHE A 112 2.59 4.72 -8.63
CA PHE A 112 4.00 4.61 -8.24
C PHE A 112 4.47 3.16 -8.12
N ARG A 113 3.63 2.23 -7.65
CA ARG A 113 3.98 0.79 -7.62
C ARG A 113 4.25 0.22 -9.02
N GLU A 114 3.42 0.59 -9.99
CA GLU A 114 3.57 0.14 -11.38
C GLU A 114 4.78 0.82 -12.04
N ALA A 115 5.00 2.12 -11.78
CA ALA A 115 6.15 2.85 -12.30
C ALA A 115 7.48 2.30 -11.76
N GLU A 116 7.54 1.91 -10.48
CA GLU A 116 8.70 1.23 -9.90
C GLU A 116 8.92 -0.15 -10.53
N ALA A 117 7.86 -0.93 -10.75
CA ALA A 117 7.96 -2.25 -11.38
C ALA A 117 8.49 -2.16 -12.82
N ILE A 118 8.07 -1.15 -13.60
CA ILE A 118 8.56 -0.92 -14.97
C ILE A 118 10.02 -0.44 -14.96
N ALA A 119 10.43 0.33 -13.94
CA ALA A 119 11.78 0.87 -13.83
C ALA A 119 12.85 -0.17 -13.46
N ILE A 120 12.46 -1.37 -13.01
CA ILE A 120 13.38 -2.48 -12.73
C ILE A 120 13.39 -3.39 -13.97
N PRO A 121 14.36 -3.27 -14.91
CA PRO A 121 14.50 -4.25 -15.97
C PRO A 121 14.85 -5.61 -15.36
N GLU A 122 14.04 -6.63 -15.65
CA GLU A 122 14.28 -8.02 -15.26
C GLU A 122 15.58 -8.53 -15.91
N ASN A 123 16.73 -8.29 -15.27
CA ASN A 123 17.99 -8.85 -15.72
C ASN A 123 18.26 -10.18 -15.00
N GLY A 124 17.78 -11.26 -15.64
CA GLY A 124 18.30 -12.63 -15.56
C GLY A 124 17.83 -13.48 -14.38
N ILE A 125 17.10 -14.57 -14.65
CA ILE A 125 17.56 -15.97 -14.51
C ILE A 125 16.64 -16.86 -15.40
N ARG A 126 17.24 -17.83 -16.13
CA ARG A 126 16.73 -19.16 -16.57
C ARG A 126 16.67 -19.42 -18.08
N GLN A 127 17.83 -19.59 -18.72
CA GLN A 127 18.02 -20.70 -19.68
C GLN A 127 19.37 -21.38 -19.43
N GLY A 128 19.44 -22.14 -18.34
CA GLY A 128 20.31 -23.31 -18.25
C GLY A 128 19.43 -24.53 -18.42
N LYS A 129 19.11 -24.89 -19.67
CA LYS A 129 18.56 -26.23 -19.95
C LYS A 129 19.76 -27.15 -19.99
N ASP A 130 20.09 -27.66 -18.82
CA ASP A 130 21.17 -28.61 -18.65
C ASP A 130 20.92 -29.82 -19.56
N HIS A 131 22.00 -30.10 -20.26
CA HIS A 131 22.27 -31.19 -21.15
C HIS A 131 21.96 -32.53 -20.45
N LEU A 132 20.92 -33.23 -20.88
CA LEU A 132 20.80 -34.67 -20.65
C LEU A 132 20.04 -35.32 -21.82
N GLU A 133 20.75 -35.51 -22.93
CA GLU A 133 20.40 -36.56 -23.89
C GLU A 133 21.69 -37.27 -24.30
N SER A 134 22.00 -38.33 -23.55
CA SER A 134 22.97 -39.36 -23.88
C SER A 134 22.21 -40.67 -23.82
N SER A 135 21.89 -41.24 -24.98
CA SER A 135 21.69 -42.69 -25.16
C SER A 135 21.55 -43.01 -26.65
N ASP A 136 22.71 -43.21 -27.25
CA ASP A 136 23.12 -44.29 -28.16
C ASP A 136 22.24 -44.75 -29.35
N PRO A 137 22.85 -44.88 -30.56
CA PRO A 137 22.29 -45.57 -31.71
C PRO A 137 22.73 -47.05 -31.76
N CYS A 138 21.79 -47.98 -32.00
CA CYS A 138 21.90 -49.17 -32.84
C CYS A 138 20.96 -50.30 -32.37
N THR A 139 19.92 -50.57 -33.14
CA THR A 139 19.41 -51.94 -33.35
C THR A 139 18.81 -51.97 -34.74
N GLY A 140 19.44 -52.74 -35.64
CA GLY A 140 19.05 -52.92 -37.04
C GLY A 140 20.08 -53.77 -37.76
#